data_AF-X0U8C0-F1
#
_entry.id   AF-X0U8C0-F1
#
_cell.length_a   1.000
_cell.length_b   1.000
_cell.length_c   1.000
_cell.angle_alpha   90.00
_cell.angle_beta   90.00
_cell.angle_gamma   90.00
#
_symmetry.space_group_name_H-M   'P 1'
#
loop_
_entity.id
_entity.type
_entity.pdbx_description
1 polymer ?
#
loop_
_entity_poly.entity_id
_entity_poly.type
_entity_poly.pdbx_seq_one_letter_code
_entity_poly.pdbx_strand_id
1 'polypeptide(L)'
;MIYRDEKELFDDCNIEIIGDKAEIKDLDFFKKSAADNLVDNLLLSHSDHLKNICHWVVFEAANKFGIIPSSIQTLYEARARHNLTHFTVPAINLRTLTYDSARAVFRAAEKINAGPFIFEIARSETDYTEQRPLEYSSLVILAAIREGFRGPVFIQGDHFQVKAKNFLQDRDREVNQLKDLISEAIQAGFYNID
;
A
#
# COMPACT_ATOMS: atom_id res chain seq x y z
N MET A 1 -0.09 -4.57 -19.35
CA MET A 1 1.14 -4.84 -20.14
C MET A 1 2.24 -5.28 -19.19
N ILE A 2 3.05 -6.30 -19.50
CA ILE A 2 4.13 -6.77 -18.62
C ILE A 2 5.48 -6.39 -19.21
N TYR A 3 6.28 -5.65 -18.44
CA TYR A 3 7.57 -5.13 -18.86
C TYR A 3 8.67 -6.19 -18.71
N ARG A 4 9.65 -6.17 -19.59
CA ARG A 4 10.77 -7.11 -19.64
C ARG A 4 11.98 -6.62 -18.84
N ASP A 5 12.18 -5.31 -18.79
CA ASP A 5 13.28 -4.66 -18.11
C ASP A 5 12.88 -3.26 -17.60
N GLU A 6 13.79 -2.64 -16.84
CA GLU A 6 13.58 -1.31 -16.27
C GLU A 6 13.39 -0.23 -17.33
N LYS A 7 14.10 -0.36 -18.47
CA LYS A 7 14.04 0.65 -19.53
C LYS A 7 12.65 0.67 -20.15
N GLU A 8 12.09 -0.49 -20.48
CA GLU A 8 10.73 -0.61 -21.00
C GLU A 8 9.71 -0.03 -20.00
N LEU A 9 9.87 -0.32 -18.70
CA LEU A 9 9.01 0.25 -17.66
C LEU A 9 9.08 1.78 -17.64
N PHE A 10 10.28 2.36 -17.61
CA PHE A 10 10.46 3.81 -17.50
C PHE A 10 10.00 4.54 -18.75
N ASP A 11 10.34 4.03 -19.94
CA ASP A 11 9.93 4.58 -21.23
C ASP A 11 8.39 4.59 -21.35
N ASP A 12 7.74 3.45 -21.09
CA ASP A 12 6.27 3.34 -21.22
C ASP A 12 5.51 4.13 -20.16
N CYS A 13 6.09 4.33 -18.98
CA CYS A 13 5.47 5.11 -17.91
C CYS A 13 5.82 6.61 -17.96
N ASN A 14 6.58 7.07 -18.96
CA ASN A 14 7.10 8.45 -19.07
C ASN A 14 7.86 8.89 -17.81
N ILE A 15 8.77 8.05 -17.34
CA ILE A 15 9.61 8.27 -16.16
C ILE A 15 11.04 8.55 -16.60
N GLU A 16 11.62 9.65 -16.12
CA GLU A 16 13.06 9.91 -16.22
C GLU A 16 13.73 9.70 -14.87
N ILE A 17 14.89 9.04 -14.86
CA ILE A 17 15.68 8.83 -13.65
C ILE A 17 16.68 9.99 -13.51
N ILE A 18 16.53 10.79 -12.45
CA ILE A 18 17.43 11.91 -12.14
C ILE A 18 18.12 11.63 -10.80
N GLY A 19 19.36 11.14 -10.86
CA GLY A 19 20.06 10.62 -9.68
C GLY A 19 19.30 9.41 -9.13
N ASP A 20 18.92 9.49 -7.86
CA ASP A 20 18.20 8.41 -7.16
C ASP A 20 16.67 8.63 -7.12
N LYS A 21 16.11 9.44 -8.04
CA LYS A 21 14.68 9.79 -8.06
C LYS A 21 14.04 9.50 -9.42
N ALA A 22 12.79 9.04 -9.37
CA ALA A 22 11.93 8.93 -10.54
C ALA A 22 11.16 10.24 -10.75
N GLU A 23 11.39 10.89 -11.89
CA GLU A 23 10.61 12.04 -12.33
C GLU A 23 9.55 11.63 -13.34
N ILE A 24 8.28 11.78 -12.95
CA ILE A 24 7.13 11.52 -13.81
C ILE A 24 6.88 12.73 -14.70
N LYS A 25 7.07 12.57 -16.01
CA LYS A 25 6.99 13.67 -16.99
C LYS A 25 5.56 14.02 -17.37
N ASP A 26 4.66 13.04 -17.35
CA ASP A 26 3.25 13.23 -17.64
C ASP A 26 2.38 12.65 -16.53
N LEU A 27 1.94 13.53 -15.62
CA LEU A 27 1.09 13.15 -14.49
C LEU A 27 -0.30 12.69 -14.93
N ASP A 28 -0.85 13.25 -16.02
CA ASP A 28 -2.19 12.88 -16.49
C ASP A 28 -2.17 11.49 -17.12
N PHE A 29 -1.18 11.22 -17.98
CA PHE A 29 -0.93 9.89 -18.52
C PHE A 29 -0.63 8.88 -17.41
N PHE A 30 0.21 9.24 -16.44
CA PHE A 30 0.55 8.33 -15.35
C PHE A 30 -0.70 7.91 -14.58
N LYS A 31 -1.53 8.89 -14.19
CA LYS A 31 -2.80 8.63 -13.52
C LYS A 31 -3.77 7.81 -14.38
N LYS A 32 -3.85 8.08 -15.69
CA LYS A 32 -4.88 7.50 -16.56
C LYS A 32 -4.54 6.12 -17.13
N SER A 33 -3.25 5.82 -17.26
CA SER A 33 -2.77 4.66 -18.01
C SER A 33 -1.63 3.94 -17.28
N ALA A 34 -0.55 4.64 -16.92
CA ALA A 34 0.63 3.98 -16.34
C ALA A 34 0.31 3.28 -15.01
N ALA A 35 -0.58 3.86 -14.21
CA ALA A 35 -1.05 3.25 -12.95
C ALA A 35 -1.63 1.84 -13.17
N ASP A 36 -2.48 1.66 -14.20
CA ASP A 36 -3.08 0.37 -14.52
C ASP A 36 -2.01 -0.63 -15.03
N ASN A 37 -1.01 -0.16 -15.80
CA ASN A 37 0.12 -1.01 -16.22
C ASN A 37 1.00 -1.45 -15.05
N LEU A 38 1.26 -0.57 -14.07
CA LEU A 38 2.04 -0.92 -12.89
C LEU A 38 1.32 -1.96 -12.03
N VAL A 39 -0.03 -1.88 -11.93
CA VAL A 39 -0.84 -2.94 -11.29
C VAL A 39 -0.61 -4.28 -11.97
N ASP A 40 -0.69 -4.35 -13.30
CA ASP A 40 -0.44 -5.59 -14.04
C ASP A 40 0.95 -6.17 -13.73
N ASN A 41 1.98 -5.33 -13.68
CA ASN A 41 3.35 -5.77 -13.41
C ASN A 41 3.54 -6.25 -11.97
N LEU A 42 2.96 -5.55 -10.99
CA LEU A 42 3.01 -5.97 -9.58
C LEU A 42 2.37 -7.34 -9.38
N LEU A 43 1.25 -7.59 -10.07
CA LEU A 43 0.50 -8.85 -9.98
C LEU A 43 1.14 -9.99 -10.78
N LEU A 44 1.48 -9.73 -12.05
CA LEU A 44 1.73 -10.78 -13.04
C LEU A 44 3.21 -10.93 -13.45
N SER A 45 4.09 -9.99 -13.07
CA SER A 45 5.52 -10.14 -13.37
C SER A 45 6.12 -11.33 -12.62
N HIS A 46 6.99 -12.09 -13.29
CA HIS A 46 7.77 -13.17 -12.68
C HIS A 46 9.13 -12.69 -12.13
N SER A 47 9.44 -11.39 -12.23
CA SER A 47 10.69 -10.80 -11.78
C SER A 47 10.47 -10.00 -10.51
N ASP A 48 10.96 -10.52 -9.38
CA ASP A 48 10.94 -9.81 -8.09
C ASP A 48 11.67 -8.47 -8.17
N HIS A 49 12.74 -8.42 -8.98
CA HIS A 49 13.45 -7.17 -9.28
C HIS A 49 12.52 -6.13 -9.89
N LEU A 50 11.76 -6.49 -10.94
CA LEU A 50 10.81 -5.55 -11.55
C LEU A 50 9.66 -5.18 -10.62
N LYS A 51 9.17 -6.10 -9.78
CA LYS A 51 8.15 -5.76 -8.77
C LYS A 51 8.67 -4.74 -7.77
N ASN A 52 9.92 -4.87 -7.32
CA ASN A 52 10.57 -3.90 -6.44
C ASN A 52 10.75 -2.53 -7.12
N ILE A 53 11.15 -2.50 -8.38
CA ILE A 53 11.24 -1.26 -9.15
C ILE A 53 9.85 -0.61 -9.34
N CYS A 54 8.82 -1.40 -9.64
CA CYS A 54 7.44 -0.91 -9.71
C CYS A 54 7.01 -0.28 -8.38
N HIS A 55 7.27 -0.95 -7.25
CA HIS A 55 6.95 -0.43 -5.93
C HIS A 55 7.67 0.89 -5.63
N TRP A 56 8.97 0.96 -5.93
CA TRP A 56 9.73 2.20 -5.79
C TRP A 56 9.14 3.35 -6.61
N VAL A 57 8.82 3.09 -7.89
CA VAL A 57 8.14 4.06 -8.77
C VAL A 57 6.80 4.50 -8.19
N VAL A 58 6.01 3.58 -7.62
CA VAL A 58 4.72 3.90 -7.00
C VAL A 58 4.88 4.85 -5.82
N PHE A 59 5.91 4.66 -4.98
CA PHE A 59 6.19 5.55 -3.86
C PHE A 59 6.71 6.92 -4.29
N GLU A 60 7.58 6.98 -5.30
CA GLU A 60 7.99 8.26 -5.91
C GLU A 60 6.78 9.00 -6.52
N ALA A 61 5.89 8.26 -7.18
CA ALA A 61 4.65 8.80 -7.72
C ALA A 61 3.72 9.34 -6.64
N ALA A 62 3.53 8.58 -5.55
CA ALA A 62 2.67 8.98 -4.43
C ALA A 62 2.99 10.40 -3.95
N ASN A 63 4.28 10.69 -3.74
CA ASN A 63 4.76 12.00 -3.33
C ASN A 63 4.39 13.11 -4.34
N LYS A 64 4.51 12.85 -5.65
CA LYS A 64 4.12 13.81 -6.69
C LYS A 64 2.63 14.08 -6.74
N PHE A 65 1.80 13.05 -6.49
CA PHE A 65 0.35 13.19 -6.44
C PHE A 65 -0.16 13.78 -5.11
N GLY A 66 0.69 13.87 -4.09
CA GLY A 66 0.31 14.33 -2.75
C GLY A 66 -0.36 13.25 -1.91
N ILE A 67 -0.05 11.99 -2.18
CA ILE A 67 -0.51 10.81 -1.46
C ILE A 67 0.61 10.41 -0.50
N ILE A 68 0.30 10.37 0.79
CA ILE A 68 1.31 10.24 1.84
C ILE A 68 0.97 9.04 2.70
N PRO A 69 1.62 7.89 2.51
CA PRO A 69 1.56 6.79 3.48
C PRO A 69 1.86 7.33 4.88
N SER A 70 0.94 7.16 5.82
CA SER A 70 0.98 7.83 7.12
C SER A 70 0.57 6.89 8.26
N SER A 71 1.07 7.15 9.46
CA SER A 71 0.56 6.49 10.67
C SER A 71 -0.68 7.21 11.18
N ILE A 72 -1.71 6.45 11.57
CA ILE A 72 -2.93 7.02 12.17
C ILE A 72 -2.75 7.41 13.65
N GLN A 73 -1.63 7.00 14.27
CA GLN A 73 -1.32 7.23 15.68
C GLN A 73 -1.56 8.69 16.12
N THR A 74 -1.15 9.67 15.31
CA THR A 74 -1.31 11.10 15.66
C THR A 74 -2.77 11.50 15.83
N LEU A 75 -3.68 10.96 15.01
CA LEU A 75 -5.11 11.20 15.15
C LEU A 75 -5.65 10.61 16.45
N TYR A 76 -5.23 9.39 16.80
CA TYR A 76 -5.65 8.71 18.02
C TYR A 76 -5.12 9.39 19.28
N GLU A 77 -3.88 9.87 19.28
CA GLU A 77 -3.33 10.69 20.35
C GLU A 77 -4.09 12.00 20.52
N ALA A 78 -4.38 12.69 19.41
CA ALA A 78 -5.16 13.91 19.43
C ALA A 78 -6.56 13.69 19.99
N ARG A 79 -7.21 12.58 19.63
CA ARG A 79 -8.50 12.17 20.17
C ARG A 79 -8.45 11.97 21.68
N ALA A 80 -7.41 11.31 22.19
CA ALA A 80 -7.23 11.09 23.63
C ALA A 80 -6.97 12.38 24.41
N ARG A 81 -6.26 13.35 23.81
CA ARG A 81 -5.84 14.59 24.49
C ARG A 81 -6.83 15.75 24.38
N HIS A 82 -7.56 15.88 23.27
CA HIS A 82 -8.26 17.12 22.92
C HIS A 82 -9.79 17.03 22.94
N ASN A 83 -10.36 15.97 23.53
CA ASN A 83 -11.82 15.75 23.63
C ASN A 83 -12.53 16.01 22.28
N LEU A 84 -11.99 15.44 21.20
CA LEU A 84 -12.57 15.56 19.87
C LEU A 84 -14.00 15.00 19.85
N THR A 85 -14.83 15.49 18.95
CA THR A 85 -16.18 14.96 18.72
C THR A 85 -16.16 13.46 18.45
N HIS A 86 -17.24 12.76 18.78
CA HIS A 86 -17.31 11.31 18.57
C HIS A 86 -17.36 10.94 17.08
N PHE A 87 -16.45 10.08 16.66
CA PHE A 87 -16.45 9.44 15.35
C PHE A 87 -15.76 8.06 15.42
N THR A 88 -15.97 7.27 14.38
CA THR A 88 -15.28 6.00 14.13
C THR A 88 -14.40 6.13 12.91
N VAL A 89 -13.28 5.40 12.90
CA VAL A 89 -12.44 5.23 11.71
C VAL A 89 -12.73 3.83 11.16
N PRO A 90 -13.30 3.68 9.96
CA PRO A 90 -13.48 2.36 9.38
C PRO A 90 -12.12 1.81 8.97
N ALA A 91 -11.85 0.56 9.36
CA ALA A 91 -10.75 -0.23 8.82
C ALA A 91 -11.34 -1.27 7.86
N ILE A 92 -10.82 -1.30 6.64
CA ILE A 92 -11.42 -2.00 5.51
C ILE A 92 -10.45 -3.07 5.04
N ASN A 93 -10.78 -4.30 5.37
CA ASN A 93 -10.01 -5.45 4.93
C ASN A 93 -10.21 -5.71 3.43
N LEU A 94 -9.11 -5.66 2.66
CA LEU A 94 -9.11 -5.91 1.22
C LEU A 94 -8.23 -7.12 0.88
N ARG A 95 -8.66 -7.87 -0.12
CA ARG A 95 -7.97 -9.07 -0.64
C ARG A 95 -8.44 -9.35 -2.06
N THR A 96 -7.65 -10.14 -2.79
CA THR A 96 -7.83 -10.51 -4.21
C THR A 96 -7.97 -9.32 -5.16
N LEU A 97 -9.13 -8.67 -5.21
CA LEU A 97 -9.39 -7.49 -6.04
C LEU A 97 -8.96 -6.19 -5.33
N THR A 98 -7.78 -6.17 -4.74
CA THR A 98 -7.30 -5.10 -3.85
C THR A 98 -7.30 -3.74 -4.55
N TYR A 99 -6.78 -3.67 -5.78
CA TYR A 99 -6.77 -2.43 -6.57
C TYR A 99 -8.18 -1.89 -6.85
N ASP A 100 -9.04 -2.71 -7.44
CA ASP A 100 -10.40 -2.30 -7.81
C ASP A 100 -11.27 -1.95 -6.60
N SER A 101 -11.10 -2.70 -5.51
CA SER A 101 -11.80 -2.45 -4.25
C SER A 101 -11.31 -1.18 -3.59
N ALA A 102 -9.99 -0.94 -3.55
CA ALA A 102 -9.43 0.30 -3.02
C ALA A 102 -9.90 1.52 -3.83
N ARG A 103 -9.97 1.40 -5.17
CA ARG A 103 -10.55 2.44 -6.03
C ARG A 103 -12.00 2.71 -5.68
N ALA A 104 -12.80 1.66 -5.44
CA ALA A 104 -14.19 1.82 -5.03
C ALA A 104 -14.31 2.53 -3.67
N VAL A 105 -13.44 2.22 -2.72
CA VAL A 105 -13.35 2.90 -1.42
C VAL A 105 -13.02 4.38 -1.61
N PHE A 106 -12.00 4.74 -2.40
CA PHE A 106 -11.67 6.15 -2.65
C PHE A 106 -12.82 6.94 -3.29
N ARG A 107 -13.50 6.37 -4.31
CA ARG A 107 -14.69 7.00 -4.91
C ARG A 107 -15.83 7.16 -3.91
N ALA A 108 -16.03 6.19 -3.04
CA ALA A 108 -17.07 6.27 -2.01
C ALA A 108 -16.73 7.33 -0.97
N ALA A 109 -15.47 7.37 -0.53
CA ALA A 109 -14.95 8.36 0.41
C ALA A 109 -15.09 9.79 -0.12
N GLU A 110 -14.74 10.02 -1.39
CA GLU A 110 -14.91 11.34 -2.04
C GLU A 110 -16.39 11.78 -2.06
N LYS A 111 -17.30 10.91 -2.48
CA LYS A 111 -18.74 11.23 -2.57
C LYS A 111 -19.37 11.66 -1.25
N ILE A 112 -18.90 11.10 -0.14
CA ILE A 112 -19.42 11.42 1.20
C ILE A 112 -18.55 12.41 1.96
N ASN A 113 -17.48 12.93 1.35
CA ASN A 113 -16.45 13.72 2.02
C ASN A 113 -15.98 13.05 3.32
N ALA A 114 -15.60 11.78 3.22
CA ALA A 114 -15.20 10.97 4.36
C ALA A 114 -13.97 11.57 5.04
N GLY A 115 -13.91 11.39 6.37
CA GLY A 115 -12.69 11.64 7.13
C GLY A 115 -11.68 10.49 6.97
N PRO A 116 -10.91 10.16 8.01
CA PRO A 116 -9.91 9.10 7.96
C PRO A 116 -10.55 7.71 7.83
N PHE A 117 -9.90 6.83 7.08
CA PHE A 117 -10.21 5.40 6.92
C PHE A 117 -8.91 4.62 6.70
N ILE A 118 -8.91 3.34 7.03
CA ILE A 118 -7.73 2.46 7.00
C ILE A 118 -7.96 1.35 5.98
N PHE A 119 -6.93 1.03 5.20
CA PHE A 119 -6.85 -0.21 4.43
C PHE A 119 -6.06 -1.23 5.23
N GLU A 120 -6.57 -2.45 5.36
CA GLU A 120 -5.88 -3.49 6.11
C GLU A 120 -5.88 -4.84 5.38
N ILE A 121 -4.91 -5.66 5.73
CA ILE A 121 -4.82 -7.08 5.36
C ILE A 121 -4.25 -7.84 6.54
N ALA A 122 -4.85 -9.00 6.84
CA ALA A 122 -4.44 -9.80 7.97
C ALA A 122 -3.23 -10.68 7.64
N ARG A 123 -2.43 -11.03 8.66
CA ARG A 123 -1.30 -11.99 8.49
C ARG A 123 -1.75 -13.28 7.78
N SER A 124 -2.89 -13.83 8.18
CA SER A 124 -3.41 -15.06 7.55
C SER A 124 -3.82 -14.85 6.09
N GLU A 125 -4.26 -13.66 5.74
CA GLU A 125 -4.73 -13.34 4.38
C GLU A 125 -3.56 -13.16 3.43
N THR A 126 -2.52 -12.45 3.87
CA THR A 126 -1.22 -12.43 3.18
C THR A 126 -0.70 -13.84 2.89
N ASP A 127 -0.86 -14.79 3.83
CA ASP A 127 -0.43 -16.18 3.65
C ASP A 127 -1.24 -16.89 2.54
N TYR A 128 -2.58 -16.90 2.61
CA TYR A 128 -3.38 -17.72 1.68
C TYR A 128 -3.65 -17.07 0.32
N THR A 129 -3.55 -15.74 0.21
CA THR A 129 -3.65 -15.05 -1.09
C THR A 129 -2.29 -14.84 -1.74
N GLU A 130 -1.19 -15.20 -1.06
CA GLU A 130 0.18 -14.89 -1.47
C GLU A 130 0.42 -13.39 -1.74
N GLN A 131 -0.37 -12.51 -1.10
CA GLN A 131 -0.31 -11.07 -1.30
C GLN A 131 0.60 -10.42 -0.26
N ARG A 132 1.87 -10.23 -0.62
CA ARG A 132 2.86 -9.60 0.25
C ARG A 132 2.58 -8.11 0.49
N PRO A 133 3.04 -7.54 1.62
CA PRO A 133 2.86 -6.12 1.94
C PRO A 133 3.22 -5.15 0.81
N LEU A 134 4.34 -5.40 0.12
CA LEU A 134 4.82 -4.56 -0.99
C LEU A 134 3.79 -4.45 -2.12
N GLU A 135 3.19 -5.58 -2.51
CA GLU A 135 2.13 -5.60 -3.51
C GLU A 135 0.91 -4.86 -2.99
N TYR A 136 0.42 -5.23 -1.80
CA TYR A 136 -0.79 -4.67 -1.22
C TYR A 136 -0.75 -3.13 -1.15
N SER A 137 0.33 -2.58 -0.59
CA SER A 137 0.43 -1.12 -0.44
C SER A 137 0.55 -0.41 -1.77
N SER A 138 1.28 -0.99 -2.72
CA SER A 138 1.39 -0.42 -4.07
C SER A 138 0.03 -0.35 -4.76
N LEU A 139 -0.80 -1.40 -4.65
CA LEU A 139 -2.14 -1.40 -5.23
C LEU A 139 -3.05 -0.36 -4.58
N VAL A 140 -2.99 -0.18 -3.25
CA VAL A 140 -3.75 0.87 -2.55
C VAL A 140 -3.30 2.27 -2.98
N ILE A 141 -2.00 2.51 -3.10
CA ILE A 141 -1.45 3.81 -3.53
C ILE A 141 -1.81 4.10 -4.99
N LEU A 142 -1.67 3.12 -5.89
CA LEU A 142 -2.07 3.26 -7.28
C LEU A 142 -3.56 3.55 -7.41
N ALA A 143 -4.40 2.92 -6.57
CA ALA A 143 -5.83 3.21 -6.52
C ALA A 143 -6.10 4.66 -6.09
N ALA A 144 -5.37 5.17 -5.09
CA ALA A 144 -5.45 6.56 -4.67
C ALA A 144 -5.07 7.53 -5.81
N ILE A 145 -3.97 7.23 -6.53
CA ILE A 145 -3.53 8.00 -7.71
C ILE A 145 -4.63 8.00 -8.76
N ARG A 146 -5.14 6.81 -9.11
CA ARG A 146 -6.15 6.62 -10.16
C ARG A 146 -7.42 7.42 -9.91
N GLU A 147 -7.88 7.45 -8.67
CA GLU A 147 -9.08 8.18 -8.26
C GLU A 147 -8.79 9.65 -7.92
N GLY A 148 -7.52 10.09 -7.90
CA GLY A 148 -7.15 11.49 -7.65
C GLY A 148 -7.22 11.91 -6.19
N PHE A 149 -7.16 10.95 -5.26
CA PHE A 149 -7.09 11.23 -3.83
C PHE A 149 -5.81 12.00 -3.48
N ARG A 150 -5.89 12.87 -2.47
CA ARG A 150 -4.76 13.61 -1.93
C ARG A 150 -4.83 13.64 -0.41
N GLY A 151 -3.69 13.46 0.24
CA GLY A 151 -3.57 13.45 1.69
C GLY A 151 -3.05 12.12 2.25
N PRO A 152 -3.26 11.88 3.55
CA PRO A 152 -2.73 10.71 4.22
C PRO A 152 -3.46 9.43 3.77
N VAL A 153 -2.71 8.37 3.51
CA VAL A 153 -3.22 7.01 3.30
C VAL A 153 -2.73 6.14 4.45
N PHE A 154 -3.66 5.50 5.14
CA PHE A 154 -3.38 4.66 6.30
C PHE A 154 -3.47 3.19 5.88
N ILE A 155 -2.37 2.45 6.07
CA ILE A 155 -2.28 1.02 5.77
C ILE A 155 -1.90 0.30 7.05
N GLN A 156 -2.64 -0.77 7.36
CA GLN A 156 -2.53 -1.53 8.60
C GLN A 156 -2.28 -3.01 8.34
N GLY A 157 -1.37 -3.59 9.12
CA GLY A 157 -1.25 -5.04 9.25
C GLY A 157 -2.24 -5.51 10.32
N ASP A 158 -3.27 -6.25 9.93
CA ASP A 158 -4.30 -6.76 10.83
C ASP A 158 -3.87 -8.11 11.45
N HIS A 159 -4.11 -8.30 12.74
CA HIS A 159 -3.76 -9.52 13.45
C HIS A 159 -2.32 -10.01 13.18
N PHE A 160 -1.33 -9.11 13.24
CA PHE A 160 0.10 -9.40 13.20
C PHE A 160 0.54 -9.99 14.55
N GLN A 161 -0.01 -11.17 14.86
CA GLN A 161 0.15 -11.88 16.12
C GLN A 161 0.74 -13.28 15.90
N VAL A 162 1.27 -13.86 16.99
CA VAL A 162 1.78 -15.24 16.98
C VAL A 162 0.64 -16.26 16.91
N LYS A 163 0.85 -17.36 16.18
CA LYS A 163 -0.07 -18.50 16.19
C LYS A 163 0.27 -19.39 17.40
N ALA A 164 -0.64 -19.49 18.37
CA ALA A 164 -0.40 -20.19 19.65
C ALA A 164 0.16 -21.62 19.47
N LYS A 165 -0.37 -22.38 18.51
CA LYS A 165 0.13 -23.72 18.18
C LYS A 165 1.59 -23.72 17.75
N ASN A 166 1.97 -22.81 16.85
CA ASN A 166 3.34 -22.69 16.35
C ASN A 166 4.28 -22.21 17.46
N PHE A 167 3.84 -21.24 18.26
CA PHE A 167 4.60 -20.70 19.38
C PHE A 167 4.93 -21.75 20.44
N LEU A 168 3.99 -22.64 20.75
CA LEU A 168 4.20 -23.74 21.69
C LEU A 168 5.13 -24.83 21.12
N GLN A 169 5.19 -24.95 19.79
CA GLN A 169 6.07 -25.91 19.12
C GLN A 169 7.50 -25.37 19.01
N ASP A 170 7.66 -24.12 18.56
CA ASP A 170 8.93 -23.43 18.38
C ASP A 170 8.71 -21.91 18.52
N ARG A 171 8.96 -21.43 19.74
CA ARG A 171 8.77 -20.03 20.11
C ARG A 171 9.60 -19.08 19.27
N ASP A 172 10.88 -19.38 19.16
CA ASP A 172 11.84 -18.43 18.59
C ASP A 172 11.62 -18.32 17.08
N ARG A 173 11.29 -19.44 16.41
CA ARG A 173 10.89 -19.41 14.99
C ARG A 173 9.62 -18.59 14.75
N GLU A 174 8.56 -18.81 15.53
CA GLU A 174 7.29 -18.11 15.33
C GLU A 174 7.43 -16.60 15.57
N VAL A 175 8.20 -16.19 16.59
CA VAL A 175 8.45 -14.77 16.88
C VAL A 175 9.33 -14.13 15.82
N ASN A 176 10.37 -14.82 15.34
CA ASN A 176 11.24 -14.27 14.28
C ASN A 176 10.47 -14.09 12.97
N GLN A 177 9.65 -15.07 12.56
CA GLN A 177 8.79 -14.93 11.39
C GLN A 177 7.83 -13.74 11.49
N LEU A 178 7.28 -13.49 12.67
CA LEU A 178 6.42 -12.32 12.89
C LEU A 178 7.21 -11.02 12.78
N LYS A 179 8.42 -10.94 13.36
CA LYS A 179 9.29 -9.75 13.24
C LYS A 179 9.71 -9.48 11.81
N ASP A 180 10.02 -10.51 11.04
CA ASP A 180 10.38 -10.39 9.62
C ASP A 180 9.21 -9.81 8.82
N LEU A 181 7.99 -10.32 9.06
CA LEU A 181 6.77 -9.80 8.44
C LEU A 181 6.49 -8.34 8.83
N ILE A 182 6.64 -7.97 10.10
CA ILE A 182 6.48 -6.59 10.57
C ILE A 182 7.51 -5.68 9.88
N SER A 183 8.77 -6.10 9.78
CA SER A 183 9.83 -5.34 9.14
C SER A 183 9.52 -5.08 7.66
N GLU A 184 9.09 -6.11 6.92
CA GLU A 184 8.66 -5.98 5.53
C GLU A 184 7.45 -5.07 5.37
N ALA A 185 6.44 -5.20 6.25
CA ALA A 185 5.26 -4.36 6.21
C ALA A 185 5.60 -2.88 6.44
N ILE A 186 6.45 -2.56 7.42
CA ILE A 186 6.91 -1.20 7.67
C ILE A 186 7.65 -0.63 6.45
N GLN A 187 8.54 -1.43 5.82
CA GLN A 187 9.23 -1.03 4.59
C GLN A 187 8.25 -0.75 3.44
N ALA A 188 7.16 -1.52 3.37
CA ALA A 188 6.10 -1.33 2.37
C ALA A 188 5.09 -0.22 2.71
N GLY A 189 5.24 0.52 3.82
CA GLY A 189 4.36 1.63 4.19
C GLY A 189 3.21 1.30 5.15
N PHE A 190 3.24 0.14 5.80
CA PHE A 190 2.30 -0.23 6.86
C PHE A 190 2.72 0.44 8.16
N TYR A 191 2.22 1.67 8.38
CA TYR A 191 2.56 2.46 9.56
C TYR A 191 1.54 2.32 10.71
N ASN A 192 0.70 1.29 10.62
CA ASN A 192 -0.08 0.76 11.73
C ASN A 192 0.06 -0.77 11.77
N ILE A 193 0.39 -1.34 12.92
CA ILE A 193 0.54 -2.78 13.13
C ILE A 193 -0.32 -3.14 14.33
N ASP A 194 -1.35 -3.94 14.11
CA ASP A 194 -2.27 -4.46 15.12
C ASP A 194 -1.94 -5.94 15.41
#